data_AF-A0A9W7GG98-F1
#
_entry.id   AF-A0A9W7GG98-F1
#
_cell.length_a   1.000
_cell.length_b   1.000
_cell.length_c   1.000
_cell.angle_alpha   90.00
_cell.angle_beta   90.00
_cell.angle_gamma   90.00
#
_symmetry.space_group_name_H-M   'P 1'
#
loop_
_entity.id
_entity.type
_entity.pdbx_description
1 polymer ?
#
loop_
_entity_poly.entity_id
_entity_poly.type
_entity_poly.pdbx_seq_one_letter_code
_entity_poly.pdbx_strand_id
1 'polypeptide(L)' 'MAPTVLVTGSVLFAILVGSLLLLTGCARGAGMLSKDDSAIASIVVSISVFCMWLLWSCSVLHQWHPLIQPLYEKME' A
#
# COMPACT_ATOMS: atom_id res chain seq x y z
N MET A 1 -9.23 -16.96 -7.34
CA MET A 1 -9.67 -15.75 -6.60
C MET A 1 -8.52 -14.78 -6.30
N ALA A 2 -7.30 -15.23 -5.96
CA ALA A 2 -6.20 -14.29 -5.69
C ALA A 2 -5.76 -13.35 -6.83
N PRO A 3 -5.82 -13.68 -8.15
CA PRO A 3 -5.35 -12.74 -9.16
C PRO A 3 -6.21 -11.46 -9.20
N THR A 4 -7.53 -11.59 -8.99
CA THR A 4 -8.44 -10.42 -8.92
C THR A 4 -8.16 -9.56 -7.69
N VAL A 5 -7.90 -10.18 -6.53
CA VAL A 5 -7.56 -9.47 -5.29
C VAL A 5 -6.24 -8.71 -5.43
N LEU A 6 -5.22 -9.35 -6.01
CA LEU A 6 -3.92 -8.72 -6.27
C LEU A 6 -4.03 -7.53 -7.22
N VAL A 7 -4.77 -7.67 -8.32
CA VAL A 7 -4.98 -6.58 -9.28
C VAL A 7 -5.74 -5.43 -8.62
N THR A 8 -6.85 -5.71 -7.95
CA THR A 8 -7.69 -4.69 -7.31
C THR A 8 -6.90 -3.94 -6.23
N GLY A 9 -6.20 -4.65 -5.35
CA GLY A 9 -5.39 -4.02 -4.32
C GLY A 9 -4.21 -3.23 -4.89
N SER A 10 -3.55 -3.72 -5.94
CA SER A 10 -2.46 -2.98 -6.60
C SER A 10 -2.95 -1.66 -7.22
N VAL A 11 -4.14 -1.65 -7.84
CA VAL A 11 -4.78 -0.42 -8.32
C VAL A 11 -5.09 0.53 -7.16
N LEU A 12 -5.59 0.03 -6.04
CA LEU A 12 -5.86 0.86 -4.86
C LEU A 12 -4.58 1.47 -4.26
N PHE A 13 -3.49 0.71 -4.17
CA PHE A 13 -2.19 1.23 -3.73
C PHE A 13 -1.62 2.27 -4.72
N ALA A 14 -1.83 2.09 -6.03
CA ALA A 14 -1.46 3.07 -7.04
C ALA A 14 -2.27 4.38 -6.91
N ILE A 15 -3.58 4.28 -6.66
CA ILE A 15 -4.44 5.45 -6.39
C ILE A 15 -3.99 6.15 -5.10
N LEU A 16 -3.67 5.39 -4.05
CA LEU A 16 -3.20 5.92 -2.77
C LEU A 16 -1.92 6.74 -2.96
N VAL A 17 -0.87 6.18 -3.56
CA VAL A 17 0.37 6.94 -3.79
C VAL A 17 0.13 8.16 -4.69
N GLY A 18 -0.68 8.03 -5.74
CA GLY A 18 -1.04 9.14 -6.62
C GLY A 18 -1.74 10.27 -5.87
N SER A 19 -2.69 9.94 -5.00
CA SER A 19 -3.44 10.92 -4.19
C SER A 19 -2.56 11.66 -3.18
N LEU A 20 -1.61 10.96 -2.55
CA LEU A 20 -0.69 11.56 -1.58
C LEU A 20 0.37 12.45 -2.26
N LEU A 21 0.86 12.05 -3.44
CA LEU A 21 1.76 12.88 -4.25
C LEU A 21 1.04 14.13 -4.77
N LEU A 22 -0.21 14.00 -5.20
CA LEU A 22 -1.04 15.14 -5.59
C LEU A 22 -1.21 16.11 -4.42
N LEU A 23 -1.55 15.60 -3.23
CA LEU A 23 -1.69 16.42 -2.02
C LEU A 23 -0.38 17.14 -1.68
N THR A 24 0.76 16.46 -1.78
CA THR A 24 2.09 17.06 -1.58
C THR A 24 2.34 18.20 -2.58
N GLY A 25 1.96 18.01 -3.84
CA GLY A 25 2.03 19.04 -4.88
C GLY A 25 1.12 20.23 -4.59
N CYS A 26 -0.13 19.98 -4.19
CA CYS A 26 -1.07 21.02 -3.80
C CYS A 26 -0.60 21.82 -2.58
N ALA A 27 -0.08 21.14 -1.54
CA ALA A 27 0.47 21.79 -0.34
C ALA A 27 1.65 22.71 -0.67
N ARG A 28 2.54 22.26 -1.57
CA ARG A 28 3.61 23.11 -2.11
C ARG A 28 3.05 24.31 -2.88
N GLY A 29 2.09 24.08 -3.78
CA GLY A 29 1.45 25.15 -4.57
C GLY A 29 0.74 26.20 -3.72
N ALA A 30 0.17 25.79 -2.58
CA ALA A 30 -0.45 26.65 -1.59
C ALA A 30 0.56 27.38 -0.67
N GLY A 31 1.86 27.13 -0.82
CA GLY A 31 2.91 27.74 0.02
C GLY A 31 3.00 27.16 1.43
N MET A 32 2.35 26.02 1.70
CA MET A 32 2.38 25.35 3.01
C MET A 32 3.65 24.52 3.24
N LEU A 33 4.43 24.28 2.17
CA LEU A 33 5.55 23.35 2.18
C LEU A 33 6.72 23.92 1.38
N SER A 34 7.93 23.81 1.93
CA SER A 34 9.15 24.24 1.23
C SER A 34 9.48 23.31 0.06
N LYS A 35 10.34 23.77 -0.86
CA LYS A 35 10.78 22.94 -1.99
C LYS A 35 11.46 21.66 -1.51
N ASP A 36 12.32 21.75 -0.50
CA ASP A 36 13.11 20.64 0.00
C ASP A 36 12.22 19.65 0.75
N ASP A 37 11.32 20.14 1.62
CA ASP A 37 10.35 19.30 2.32
C ASP A 37 9.44 18.56 1.34
N SER A 38 9.05 19.20 0.23
CA SER A 38 8.16 18.57 -0.76
C SER A 38 8.86 17.45 -1.54
N ALA A 39 10.16 17.61 -1.78
CA ALA A 39 10.98 16.59 -2.43
C ALA A 39 11.17 15.39 -1.49
N ILE A 40 11.50 15.65 -0.22
CA ILE A 40 11.65 14.61 0.81
C ILE A 40 10.33 13.87 0.99
N ALA A 41 9.22 14.59 1.15
CA ALA A 41 7.88 14.01 1.31
C ALA A 41 7.52 13.10 0.13
N SER A 42 7.78 13.55 -1.11
CA SER A 42 7.48 12.76 -2.32
C SER A 42 8.25 11.43 -2.34
N ILE A 43 9.53 11.44 -1.96
CA ILE A 43 10.36 10.22 -1.90
C ILE A 43 9.88 9.29 -0.78
N VAL A 44 9.71 9.83 0.43
CA VAL A 44 9.30 9.06 1.61
C VAL A 44 7.93 8.41 1.37
N VAL A 45 6.94 9.17 0.90
CA VAL A 45 5.61 8.66 0.58
C VAL A 45 5.69 7.53 -0.44
N SER A 46 6.46 7.69 -1.51
CA SER A 46 6.58 6.68 -2.56
C SER A 46 7.18 5.37 -2.03
N ILE A 47 8.27 5.46 -1.25
CA ILE A 47 8.94 4.30 -0.66
C ILE A 47 8.03 3.63 0.37
N SER A 48 7.39 4.40 1.25
CA SER A 48 6.49 3.86 2.28
C SER A 48 5.31 3.10 1.68
N VAL A 49 4.63 3.68 0.68
CA VAL A 49 3.50 3.01 0.03
C VAL A 49 3.97 1.75 -0.72
N PHE A 50 5.13 1.80 -1.37
CA PHE A 50 5.71 0.61 -2.02
C PHE A 50 6.02 -0.51 -1.01
N CYS A 51 6.64 -0.19 0.13
CA CYS A 51 6.91 -1.16 1.19
C CYS A 51 5.61 -1.75 1.78
N MET A 52 4.58 -0.92 1.98
CA MET A 52 3.27 -1.40 2.43
C MET A 52 2.62 -2.33 1.40
N TRP A 53 2.70 -2.00 0.11
CA TRP A 53 2.21 -2.85 -0.97
C TRP A 53 2.96 -4.19 -1.03
N LEU A 54 4.28 -4.20 -0.84
CA LEU A 54 5.06 -5.44 -0.74
C LEU A 54 4.60 -6.31 0.43
N LEU A 55 4.48 -5.73 1.64
CA LEU A 55 4.04 -6.48 2.81
C LEU A 55 2.64 -7.09 2.61
N TRP A 56 1.72 -6.30 2.05
CA TRP A 56 0.36 -6.73 1.76
C TRP A 56 0.31 -7.80 0.66
N SER A 57 1.05 -7.63 -0.44
CA SER A 57 1.08 -8.61 -1.54
C SER A 57 1.66 -9.95 -1.06
N CYS A 58 2.71 -9.92 -0.24
CA CYS A 58 3.26 -11.11 0.40
C CYS A 58 2.23 -11.83 1.27
N SER A 59 1.42 -11.11 2.06
CA SER A 59 0.41 -11.75 2.91
C SER A 59 -0.71 -12.41 2.10
N VAL A 60 -1.13 -11.78 1.00
CA VAL A 60 -2.11 -12.35 0.06
C VAL A 60 -1.56 -13.60 -0.63
N LEU A 61 -0.32 -13.54 -1.13
CA LEU A 61 0.32 -14.66 -1.82
C LEU A 61 0.58 -15.85 -0.89
N HIS A 62 0.98 -15.58 0.36
CA HIS A 62 1.18 -16.61 1.38
C HIS A 62 -0.10 -17.42 1.65
N GLN A 63 -1.28 -16.81 1.51
CA GLN A 63 -2.57 -17.46 1.75
C GLN A 63 -3.23 -18.03 0.49
N TRP A 64 -2.65 -17.86 -0.71
CA TRP A 64 -3.33 -18.24 -1.96
C TRP A 64 -3.44 -19.77 -2.13
N HIS A 65 -2.38 -20.51 -1.86
CA HIS A 65 -2.40 -21.97 -1.90
C HIS A 65 -1.88 -22.52 -0.56
N PRO A 66 -2.71 -22.44 0.50
CA PRO A 66 -2.27 -22.80 1.84
C PRO A 66 -2.06 -24.32 1.92
N LEU A 67 -0.89 -24.73 2.41
CA LEU A 67 -0.59 -26.14 2.71
C LEU A 67 -1.10 -26.56 4.10
N ILE A 68 -1.37 -25.58 4.96
CA ILE A 68 -1.78 -25.77 6.35
C ILE A 68 -3.16 -25.15 6.51
N GLN A 69 -4.07 -25.87 7.17
CA GLN A 69 -5.40 -25.41 7.53
C GLN A 69 -5.56 -25.38 9.05
N PRO A 70 -6.38 -24.48 9.60
CA PRO A 70 -6.63 -24.43 11.03
C PRO A 70 -7.28 -25.74 11.52
N LEU A 71 -6.81 -26.25 12.66
CA LEU A 71 -7.44 -27.35 13.38
C LEU A 71 -8.43 -26.74 14.39
N TYR A 72 -9.71 -27.11 14.27
CA TYR A 72 -10.74 -26.68 15.20
C TYR A 72 -10.95 -27.76 16.26
N GLU A 73 -10.57 -27.47 17.50
CA GLU A 73 -10.96 -28.29 18.64
C GLU A 73 -12.43 -27.98 18.95
N LYS A 74 -13.31 -28.97 18.86
CA LYS A 74 -14.70 -28.80 19.33
C LYS A 74 -14.62 -28.66 20.84
N MET A 75 -14.93 -27.48 21.35
CA MET A 75 -15.18 -27.32 22.79
C MET A 75 -16.53 -28.00 23.07
N GLU A 76 -16.45 -29.19 23.67
CA GLU A 76 -17.59 -29.96 24.19
C GLU A 76 -18.19 -29.31 25.44
#